data_AF-A0A525W768-F1
#
_entry.id   AF-A0A525W768-F1
#
_cell.length_a   1.000
_cell.length_b   1.000
_cell.length_c   1.000
_cell.angle_alpha   90.00
_cell.angle_beta   90.00
_cell.angle_gamma   90.00
#
_symmetry.space_group_name_H-M   'P 1'
#
loop_
_entity.id
_entity.type
_entity.pdbx_description
1 polymer ?
#
loop_
_entity_poly.entity_id
_entity_poly.type
_entity_poly.pdbx_seq_one_letter_code
_entity_poly.pdbx_strand_id
1 'polypeptide(L)' 'MEHVQSELVTAAALEGRGILPKATAYKMARAGQLPSYAVGTRGRGVRFRVEEVLAALRRPVTGIAAQ' A
#
# COMPACT_ATOMS: atom_id res chain seq x y z
N MET A 1 -15.10 -14.14 -14.73
CA MET A 1 -14.41 -12.87 -14.40
C MET A 1 -14.04 -12.98 -12.95
N GLU A 2 -12.76 -13.19 -12.65
CA GLU A 2 -12.29 -13.47 -11.29
C GLU A 2 -12.61 -12.26 -10.40
N HIS A 3 -13.37 -12.49 -9.33
CA HIS A 3 -13.67 -11.47 -8.35
C HIS A 3 -12.37 -11.02 -7.72
N VAL A 4 -11.84 -9.86 -8.13
CA VAL A 4 -10.76 -9.18 -7.41
C VAL A 4 -11.39 -8.67 -6.12
N GLN A 5 -11.56 -9.57 -5.16
CA GLN A 5 -12.01 -9.23 -3.82
C GLN A 5 -11.00 -8.21 -3.30
N SER A 6 -11.47 -6.99 -3.03
CA SER A 6 -10.73 -5.88 -2.43
C SER A 6 -10.22 -6.25 -1.03
N GLU A 7 -9.28 -7.18 -0.96
CA GLU A 7 -8.78 -7.74 0.29
C GLU A 7 -7.82 -6.75 0.92
N LEU A 8 -8.11 -6.41 2.19
CA LEU A 8 -7.21 -5.66 3.05
C LEU A 8 -6.11 -6.59 3.53
N VAL A 9 -4.92 -6.45 2.96
CA VAL A 9 -3.75 -7.27 3.25
C VAL A 9 -2.75 -6.53 4.12
N THR A 10 -1.87 -7.26 4.81
CA THR A 10 -0.77 -6.63 5.55
C THR A 10 0.40 -6.29 4.63
N ALA A 11 1.32 -5.43 5.09
CA ALA A 11 2.56 -5.16 4.35
C ALA A 11 3.40 -6.43 4.10
N ALA A 12 3.36 -7.41 5.00
CA ALA A 12 4.03 -8.69 4.81
C ALA A 12 3.40 -9.52 3.68
N ALA A 13 2.07 -9.47 3.54
CA ALA A 13 1.38 -10.13 2.43
C ALA A 13 1.64 -9.43 1.09
N LEU A 14 1.80 -8.10 1.06
CA LEU A 14 2.25 -7.39 -0.15
C LEU A 14 3.64 -7.83 -0.61
N GLU A 15 4.56 -7.99 0.35
CA GLU A 15 5.92 -8.45 0.10
C GLU A 15 5.95 -9.91 -0.36
N GLY A 16 5.21 -10.80 0.30
CA GLY A 16 5.08 -12.20 -0.11
C GLY A 16 4.45 -12.38 -1.49
N ARG A 17 3.65 -11.41 -1.96
CA ARG A 17 3.09 -11.37 -3.32
C ARG A 17 4.02 -10.70 -4.34
N GLY A 18 5.18 -10.20 -3.94
CA GLY A 18 6.12 -9.49 -4.81
C GLY A 18 5.65 -8.11 -5.29
N ILE A 19 4.63 -7.52 -4.64
CA ILE A 19 4.02 -6.26 -5.07
C ILE A 19 4.84 -5.07 -4.57
N LEU A 20 5.15 -5.07 -3.27
CA LEU A 20 5.85 -3.97 -2.62
C LEU A 20 6.59 -4.50 -1.39
N PRO A 21 7.87 -4.14 -1.18
CA PRO A 21 8.59 -4.52 0.03
C PRO A 21 7.90 -3.97 1.28
N LYS A 22 7.88 -4.75 2.36
CA LYS A 22 7.20 -4.41 3.61
C LYS A 22 7.69 -3.06 4.15
N ALA A 23 9.00 -2.86 4.17
CA ALA A 23 9.61 -1.62 4.66
C ALA A 23 9.19 -0.41 3.80
N THR A 24 9.14 -0.58 2.48
CA THR A 24 8.70 0.45 1.54
C THR A 24 7.21 0.76 1.70
N ALA A 25 6.37 -0.26 1.88
CA ALA A 25 4.94 -0.08 2.14
C ALA A 25 4.69 0.81 3.36
N TYR A 26 5.39 0.57 4.47
CA TYR A 26 5.29 1.43 5.66
C TYR A 26 5.86 2.84 5.44
N LYS A 27 6.96 2.98 4.70
CA LYS A 27 7.52 4.31 4.37
C LYS A 27 6.54 5.13 3.53
N MET A 28 5.99 4.55 2.47
CA MET A 28 5.03 5.23 1.58
C MET A 28 3.71 5.51 2.30
N ALA A 29 3.25 4.62 3.17
CA ALA A 29 2.10 4.86 4.03
C ALA A 29 2.31 6.07 4.96
N ARG A 30 3.47 6.13 5.62
CA ARG A 30 3.85 7.27 6.48
C ARG A 30 4.02 8.57 5.70
N ALA A 31 4.46 8.48 4.46
CA ALA A 31 4.59 9.63 3.56
C ALA A 31 3.25 10.06 2.93
N GLY A 32 2.14 9.36 3.20
CA GLY A 32 0.83 9.63 2.59
C GLY A 32 0.76 9.29 1.09
N GLN A 33 1.75 8.57 0.56
CA GLN A 33 1.82 8.16 -0.85
C GLN A 33 1.08 6.85 -1.11
N LEU A 34 0.83 6.07 -0.06
CA LEU A 34 0.13 4.79 -0.14
C LEU A 34 -1.09 4.82 0.79
N PRO A 35 -2.31 4.57 0.29
CA PRO A 35 -3.48 4.48 1.15
C PRO A 35 -3.35 3.28 2.09
N SER A 36 -3.46 3.57 3.38
CA SER A 36 -3.29 2.60 4.45
C SER A 36 -4.43 2.72 5.44
N TYR A 37 -4.87 1.57 5.94
CA TYR A 37 -6.03 1.43 6.81
C TYR A 37 -5.57 0.91 8.16
N ALA A 38 -5.70 1.74 9.19
CA ALA A 38 -5.42 1.31 10.54
C ALA A 38 -6.51 0.31 11.00
N VAL A 39 -6.09 -0.86 11.48
CA VAL A 39 -6.96 -1.91 12.00
C VAL A 39 -6.52 -2.29 13.42
N GLY A 40 -7.50 -2.46 14.31
CA GLY A 40 -7.31 -2.87 15.70
C GLY A 40 -7.36 -1.72 16.71
N THR A 41 -7.62 -2.09 17.96
CA THR A 41 -7.70 -1.19 19.10
C THR A 41 -6.31 -0.60 19.37
N ARG A 42 -6.15 0.72 19.21
CA ARG A 42 -4.87 1.49 19.26
C ARG A 42 -4.07 1.63 17.95
N GLY A 43 -4.63 1.30 16.78
CA GLY A 43 -3.98 1.62 15.49
C GLY A 43 -2.66 0.88 15.22
N ARG A 44 -2.46 -0.27 15.88
CA ARG A 44 -1.21 -1.05 15.80
C ARG A 44 -1.14 -1.96 14.57
N GLY A 45 -2.27 -2.27 13.95
CA GLY A 45 -2.33 -2.96 12.67
C GLY A 45 -2.51 -1.97 11.54
N VAL A 46 -1.73 -2.11 10.46
CA VAL A 46 -1.94 -1.36 9.22
C VAL A 46 -2.20 -2.36 8.10
N ARG A 47 -3.27 -2.13 7.35
CA ARG A 47 -3.65 -2.91 6.18
C ARG A 47 -3.70 -2.04 4.94
N PHE A 48 -3.56 -2.69 3.79
CA PHE A 48 -3.44 -2.08 2.49
C PHE A 48 -4.40 -2.76 1.53
N ARG A 49 -5.09 -1.98 0.69
CA ARG A 49 -5.84 -2.54 -0.43
C ARG A 49 -4.89 -2.76 -1.60
N VAL A 50 -4.85 -3.97 -2.13
CA VAL A 50 -3.94 -4.31 -3.24
C VAL A 50 -4.20 -3.45 -4.48
N GLU A 51 -5.46 -3.23 -4.84
CA GLU A 51 -5.84 -2.42 -6.00
C GLU A 51 -5.32 -0.98 -5.89
N GLU A 52 -5.44 -0.37 -4.71
CA GLU A 52 -5.02 0.99 -4.43
C GLU A 52 -3.50 1.11 -4.38
N VAL A 53 -2.83 0.09 -3.82
CA VAL A 53 -1.37 -0.01 -3.85
C VAL A 53 -0.88 -0.07 -5.29
N LEU A 54 -1.48 -0.92 -6.11
CA LEU A 54 -1.14 -1.02 -7.53
C LEU A 54 -1.45 0.28 -8.28
N ALA A 55 -2.58 0.94 -8.00
CA ALA A 55 -2.93 2.22 -8.59
C ALA A 55 -1.93 3.33 -8.19
N ALA A 56 -1.50 3.35 -6.93
CA ALA A 56 -0.50 4.28 -6.42
C ALA A 56 0.89 4.03 -7.03
N LEU A 57 1.28 2.77 -7.24
CA LEU A 57 2.55 2.41 -7.90
C LEU A 57 2.53 2.71 -9.41
N ARG A 58 1.37 2.63 -10.05
CA ARG A 58 1.19 2.99 -11.47
C ARG A 58 1.19 4.49 -11.70
N ARG A 59 0.81 5.30 -10.69
CA ARG A 59 0.95 6.74 -10.78
C ARG A 59 2.45 7.08 -10.66
N PRO A 60 3.06 7.71 -11.68
CA PRO A 60 4.39 8.25 -11.50
C PRO A 60 4.31 9.25 -10.35
N VAL A 61 5.19 9.11 -9.37
CA VAL A 61 5.31 10.09 -8.29
C VAL A 61 5.79 11.38 -8.95
N THR A 62 4.86 12.28 -9.30
CA THR A 62 5.16 13.66 -9.66
C THR A 62 5.65 14.36 -8.40
N GLY A 63 6.88 14.04 -8.01
CA GLY A 63 7.51 14.45 -6.76
C GLY A 63 9.04 14.39 -6.83
N ILE A 64 9.58 14.32 -8.05
CA ILE A 64 10.87 14.94 -8.34
C ILE A 64 10.49 16.19 -9.12
N ALA A 65 10.65 17.35 -8.49
CA ALA A 65 10.67 18.61 -9.18
C ALA A 65 11.71 18.51 -10.31
N ALA A 66 11.25 18.46 -11.54
CA ALA A 66 12.03 18.84 -12.71
C ALA A 66 11.36 20.10 -13.27
N GLN A 67 11.56 21.22 -12.57
CA GLN A 67 11.42 22.58 -13.08
C GLN A 67 12.56 23.39 -12.47
#